data_AF-A0A536H0G7-F1
#
_entry.id   AF-A0A536H0G7-F1
#
_cell.length_a   1.000
_cell.length_b   1.000
_cell.length_c   1.000
_cell.angle_alpha   90.00
_cell.angle_beta   90.00
_cell.angle_gamma   90.00
#
_symmetry.space_group_name_H-M   'P 1'
#
loop_
_entity.id
_entity.type
_entity.pdbx_description
1 polymer ?
#
loop_
_entity_poly.entity_id
_entity_poly.type
_entity_poly.pdbx_seq_one_letter_code
_entity_poly.pdbx_strand_id
1 'polypeptide(L)'
;MTWSLMLPYATYLIDLDGVIYRGNELLPGAKEFIAWLEAHKKRYLFLTNNSFATGAQILAKLTRLGIAADADHLLTAGQAAVQNIARRFPKGVVYVVGEQPLIDLVAAQGLTPAHIDSQEADAVLVGLDRDFDYAKLTCAMNAVRAGAAFVTINRDPLLPIQGGFIPGCGTLAAAIEAGSGISPEVVGKPEPMLLQEAMEQLGSKPDCT
;
A
#
# COMPACT_ATOMS: atom_id res chain seq x y z
N MET A 1 9.31 7.19 -32.95
CA MET A 1 10.30 7.48 -31.89
C MET A 1 11.22 6.28 -31.77
N THR A 2 12.51 6.44 -32.00
CA THR A 2 13.49 5.35 -31.90
C THR A 2 13.77 5.07 -30.42
N TRP A 3 13.16 4.00 -29.92
CA TRP A 3 13.30 3.48 -28.55
C TRP A 3 14.71 3.00 -28.16
N SER A 4 15.73 3.24 -29.00
CA SER A 4 17.08 2.67 -28.85
C SER A 4 17.94 3.32 -27.76
N LEU A 5 17.39 4.25 -26.99
CA LEU A 5 18.11 5.02 -25.96
C LEU A 5 17.32 5.16 -24.64
N MET A 6 16.41 4.23 -24.34
CA MET A 6 15.64 4.35 -23.09
C MET A 6 16.38 3.74 -21.88
N LEU A 7 16.78 4.67 -21.02
CA LEU A 7 17.09 4.64 -19.58
C LEU A 7 18.07 3.55 -19.08
N PRO A 8 19.15 3.93 -18.39
CA PRO A 8 20.25 3.03 -17.99
C PRO A 8 19.85 2.03 -16.88
N TYR A 9 18.63 2.12 -16.35
CA TYR A 9 18.20 1.36 -15.18
C TYR A 9 17.84 -0.08 -15.53
N ALA A 10 18.16 -0.98 -14.61
CA ALA A 10 17.83 -2.40 -14.72
C ALA A 10 16.44 -2.71 -14.14
N THR A 11 15.96 -1.84 -13.26
CA THR A 11 14.73 -1.99 -12.49
C THR A 11 13.86 -0.74 -12.67
N TYR A 12 12.54 -0.91 -12.69
CA TYR A 12 11.58 0.19 -12.79
C TYR A 12 10.47 0.02 -11.77
N LEU A 13 10.27 1.02 -10.91
CA LEU A 13 9.16 1.07 -9.97
C LEU A 13 8.08 1.99 -10.52
N ILE A 14 6.91 1.45 -10.82
CA ILE A 14 5.94 2.09 -11.71
C ILE A 14 4.66 2.36 -10.93
N ASP A 15 4.28 3.63 -10.79
CA ASP A 15 2.95 3.96 -10.26
C ASP A 15 1.83 3.46 -11.19
N LEU A 16 0.67 3.15 -10.61
CA LEU A 16 -0.52 2.79 -11.37
C LEU A 16 -1.38 4.01 -11.72
N ASP A 17 -1.95 4.65 -10.70
CA ASP A 17 -2.91 5.72 -10.84
C ASP A 17 -2.24 6.99 -11.38
N GLY A 18 -2.65 7.44 -12.56
CA GLY A 18 -2.07 8.62 -13.22
C GLY A 18 -0.79 8.36 -13.99
N VAL A 19 -0.27 7.12 -14.02
CA VAL A 19 0.92 6.73 -14.80
C VAL A 19 0.62 5.60 -15.79
N ILE A 20 -0.03 4.52 -15.36
CA ILE A 20 -0.47 3.44 -16.25
C ILE A 20 -1.91 3.67 -16.72
N TYR A 21 -2.79 4.09 -15.83
CA TYR A 21 -4.19 4.33 -16.16
C TYR A 21 -4.78 5.52 -15.42
N ARG A 22 -5.91 6.02 -15.90
CA ARG A 22 -6.80 6.91 -15.15
C ARG A 22 -8.22 6.37 -15.23
N GLY A 23 -8.82 6.07 -14.07
CA GLY A 23 -10.13 5.40 -14.04
C GLY A 23 -10.05 4.02 -14.71
N ASN A 24 -10.78 3.84 -15.82
CA ASN A 24 -10.85 2.60 -16.59
C ASN A 24 -10.17 2.71 -17.97
N GLU A 25 -9.28 3.68 -18.15
CA GLU A 25 -8.58 3.92 -19.42
C GLU A 25 -7.07 3.89 -19.22
N LEU A 26 -6.34 3.21 -20.11
CA LEU A 26 -4.88 3.27 -20.15
C LEU A 26 -4.44 4.66 -20.59
N LEU A 27 -3.34 5.13 -20.02
CA LEU A 27 -2.66 6.32 -20.52
C LEU A 27 -1.89 5.98 -21.81
N PRO A 28 -1.76 6.94 -22.75
CA PRO A 28 -1.03 6.72 -24.00
C PRO A 28 0.40 6.24 -23.76
N GLY A 29 0.82 5.17 -24.44
CA GLY A 29 2.18 4.63 -24.31
C GLY A 29 2.37 3.64 -23.15
N ALA A 30 1.40 3.49 -22.24
CA ALA A 30 1.55 2.61 -21.07
C ALA A 30 1.78 1.15 -21.49
N LYS A 31 0.98 0.64 -22.44
CA LYS A 31 1.10 -0.74 -22.92
C LYS A 31 2.41 -0.97 -23.69
N GLU A 32 2.78 -0.01 -24.52
CA GLU A 32 4.02 -0.02 -25.29
C GLU A 32 5.25 0.00 -24.37
N PHE A 33 5.17 0.75 -23.28
CA PHE A 33 6.23 0.81 -22.27
C PHE A 33 6.40 -0.52 -21.54
N ILE A 34 5.32 -1.15 -21.08
CA ILE A 34 5.41 -2.47 -20.44
C ILE A 34 5.97 -3.52 -21.40
N ALA A 35 5.48 -3.55 -22.64
CA ALA A 35 6.01 -4.47 -23.67
C ALA A 35 7.50 -4.22 -23.95
N TRP A 36 7.95 -2.96 -23.89
CA TRP A 36 9.36 -2.62 -24.04
C TRP A 36 10.19 -3.14 -22.86
N LEU A 37 9.72 -3.00 -21.61
CA LEU A 37 10.40 -3.54 -20.42
C LEU A 37 10.60 -5.06 -20.53
N GLU A 38 9.54 -5.78 -20.92
CA GLU A 38 9.58 -7.23 -21.13
C GLU A 38 10.57 -7.63 -22.23
N ALA A 39 10.49 -6.98 -23.40
CA ALA A 39 11.37 -7.25 -24.54
C ALA A 39 12.87 -7.03 -24.21
N HIS A 40 13.16 -6.10 -23.31
CA HIS A 40 14.52 -5.78 -22.86
C HIS A 40 14.90 -6.44 -21.54
N LYS A 41 14.06 -7.35 -21.01
CA LYS A 41 14.28 -8.09 -19.75
C LYS A 41 14.56 -7.16 -18.57
N LYS A 42 13.89 -6.00 -18.53
CA LYS A 42 13.94 -5.08 -17.38
C LYS A 42 13.08 -5.66 -16.26
N ARG A 43 13.54 -5.54 -15.02
CA ARG A 43 12.72 -5.85 -13.84
C ARG A 43 11.77 -4.68 -13.62
N TYR A 44 10.53 -4.96 -13.23
CA TYR A 44 9.61 -3.90 -12.83
C TYR A 44 8.61 -4.36 -11.79
N LEU A 45 8.08 -3.40 -11.04
CA LEU A 45 7.03 -3.61 -10.05
C LEU A 45 6.04 -2.46 -10.12
N PHE A 46 4.75 -2.78 -10.20
CA PHE A 46 3.68 -1.81 -10.05
C PHE A 46 3.49 -1.47 -8.57
N LEU A 47 3.44 -0.18 -8.27
CA LEU A 47 3.26 0.36 -6.93
C LEU A 47 1.96 1.14 -6.83
N THR A 48 1.18 0.90 -5.77
CA THR A 48 -0.03 1.68 -5.51
C THR A 48 -0.27 1.92 -4.03
N ASN A 49 -0.76 3.12 -3.71
CA ASN A 49 -1.24 3.49 -2.38
C ASN A 49 -2.69 3.04 -2.13
N ASN A 50 -3.35 2.47 -3.14
CA ASN A 50 -4.74 2.07 -3.05
C ASN A 50 -4.96 1.14 -1.85
N SER A 51 -5.77 1.60 -0.91
CA SER A 51 -6.05 0.93 0.37
C SER A 51 -7.43 0.27 0.40
N PHE A 52 -8.13 0.18 -0.74
CA PHE A 52 -9.49 -0.37 -0.83
C PHE A 52 -9.62 -1.53 -1.84
N ALA A 53 -8.77 -1.57 -2.85
CA ALA A 53 -8.73 -2.66 -3.82
C ALA A 53 -7.71 -3.72 -3.39
N THR A 54 -8.12 -4.97 -3.44
CA THR A 54 -7.21 -6.12 -3.27
C THR A 54 -6.22 -6.21 -4.43
N GLY A 55 -5.07 -6.84 -4.20
CA GLY A 55 -4.10 -7.13 -5.27
C GLY A 55 -4.74 -7.87 -6.45
N ALA A 56 -5.60 -8.86 -6.17
CA ALA A 56 -6.34 -9.59 -7.19
C ALA A 56 -7.26 -8.68 -8.05
N GLN A 57 -7.95 -7.72 -7.43
CA GLN A 57 -8.78 -6.75 -8.16
C GLN A 57 -7.93 -5.82 -9.03
N ILE A 58 -6.76 -5.40 -8.55
CA ILE A 58 -5.82 -4.57 -9.31
C ILE A 58 -5.27 -5.34 -10.52
N LEU A 59 -4.85 -6.59 -10.34
CA LEU A 59 -4.34 -7.43 -11.43
C LEU A 59 -5.43 -7.74 -12.47
N ALA A 60 -6.66 -8.04 -12.02
CA ALA A 60 -7.80 -8.22 -12.91
C ALA A 60 -8.10 -6.95 -13.71
N LYS A 61 -7.96 -5.76 -13.09
CA LYS A 61 -8.09 -4.48 -13.78
C LYS A 61 -7.01 -4.30 -14.84
N LEU A 62 -5.73 -4.52 -14.51
CA LEU A 62 -4.63 -4.45 -15.48
C LEU A 62 -4.88 -5.37 -16.67
N THR A 63 -5.29 -6.60 -16.40
CA THR A 63 -5.62 -7.60 -17.43
C THR A 63 -6.73 -7.11 -18.35
N ARG A 64 -7.83 -6.58 -17.79
CA ARG A 64 -8.94 -6.01 -18.57
C ARG A 64 -8.51 -4.82 -19.43
N LEU A 65 -7.56 -4.04 -18.95
CA LEU A 65 -6.97 -2.91 -19.67
C LEU A 65 -5.93 -3.34 -20.72
N GLY A 66 -5.60 -4.64 -20.78
CA GLY A 66 -4.70 -5.21 -21.78
C GLY A 66 -3.23 -5.23 -21.38
N ILE A 67 -2.93 -5.15 -20.08
CA ILE A 67 -1.61 -5.38 -19.49
C ILE A 67 -1.68 -6.68 -18.69
N ALA A 68 -0.94 -7.71 -19.10
CA ALA A 68 -0.81 -8.93 -18.32
C ALA A 68 0.20 -8.70 -17.19
N ALA A 69 -0.20 -8.98 -15.95
CA ALA A 69 0.65 -8.91 -14.77
C ALA A 69 0.17 -9.95 -13.76
N ASP A 70 1.09 -10.49 -12.98
CA ASP A 70 0.82 -11.40 -11.87
C ASP A 70 1.16 -10.76 -10.52
N ALA A 71 1.03 -11.52 -9.43
CA ALA A 71 1.29 -11.04 -8.08
C ALA A 71 2.75 -10.61 -7.86
N ASP A 72 3.70 -11.15 -8.62
CA ASP A 72 5.12 -10.80 -8.50
C ASP A 72 5.43 -9.43 -9.12
N HIS A 73 4.52 -8.91 -9.95
CA HIS A 73 4.59 -7.59 -10.57
C HIS A 73 3.83 -6.49 -9.80
N LEU A 74 3.26 -6.77 -8.62
CA LEU A 74 2.47 -5.80 -7.86
C LEU A 74 2.89 -5.75 -6.39
N LEU A 75 3.14 -4.55 -5.90
CA LEU A 75 3.29 -4.27 -4.48
C LEU A 75 2.41 -3.08 -4.07
N THR A 76 1.39 -3.36 -3.27
CA THR A 76 0.56 -2.32 -2.65
C THR A 76 1.23 -1.78 -1.39
N ALA A 77 0.92 -0.53 -1.03
CA ALA A 77 1.34 0.04 0.23
C ALA A 77 0.84 -0.76 1.44
N GLY A 78 -0.32 -1.44 1.34
CA GLY A 78 -0.78 -2.38 2.38
C GLY A 78 0.11 -3.61 2.52
N GLN A 79 0.55 -4.20 1.40
CA GLN A 79 1.49 -5.34 1.40
C GLN A 79 2.84 -4.93 2.00
N ALA A 80 3.38 -3.80 1.56
CA ALA A 80 4.61 -3.24 2.11
C ALA A 80 4.49 -2.97 3.62
N ALA A 81 3.37 -2.43 4.08
CA ALA A 81 3.14 -2.15 5.50
C ALA A 81 3.16 -3.42 6.35
N VAL A 82 2.44 -4.45 5.90
CA VAL A 82 2.36 -5.73 6.61
C VAL A 82 3.71 -6.47 6.59
N GLN A 83 4.44 -6.44 5.47
CA GLN A 83 5.79 -7.00 5.37
C GLN A 83 6.76 -6.30 6.34
N ASN A 84 6.70 -4.98 6.42
CA ASN A 84 7.50 -4.18 7.34
C ASN A 84 7.21 -4.54 8.81
N ILE A 85 5.92 -4.58 9.18
CA ILE A 85 5.46 -4.95 10.53
C ILE A 85 5.91 -6.38 10.87
N ALA A 86 5.77 -7.33 9.94
CA ALA A 86 6.17 -8.73 10.17
C ALA A 86 7.67 -8.90 10.40
N ARG A 87 8.51 -8.08 9.76
CA ARG A 87 9.95 -8.05 10.04
C ARG A 87 10.27 -7.46 11.41
N ARG A 88 9.58 -6.40 11.81
CA ARG A 88 9.79 -5.71 13.09
C ARG A 88 9.25 -6.52 14.28
N PHE A 89 8.12 -7.20 14.09
CA PHE A 89 7.41 -7.98 15.11
C PHE A 89 7.08 -9.37 14.58
N PRO A 90 8.05 -10.31 14.54
CA PRO A 90 7.78 -11.66 14.08
C PRO A 90 6.68 -12.33 14.92
N LYS A 91 5.59 -12.75 14.25
CA LYS A 91 4.36 -13.29 14.88
C LYS A 91 3.65 -12.31 15.84
N GLY A 92 3.89 -11.01 15.68
CA GLY A 92 3.29 -9.97 16.50
C GLY A 92 1.78 -9.84 16.33
N VAL A 93 1.19 -9.08 17.25
CA VAL A 93 -0.23 -8.74 17.28
C VAL A 93 -0.44 -7.37 16.63
N VAL A 94 -1.35 -7.26 15.68
CA VAL A 94 -1.63 -6.02 14.95
C VAL A 94 -3.08 -5.61 15.12
N TYR A 95 -3.30 -4.44 15.68
CA TYR A 95 -4.62 -3.80 15.67
C TYR A 95 -4.84 -3.15 14.31
N VAL A 96 -5.78 -3.66 13.53
CA VAL A 96 -6.06 -3.18 12.17
C VAL A 96 -7.25 -2.23 12.19
N VAL A 97 -7.01 -0.98 11.82
CA VAL A 97 -8.07 -0.05 11.42
C VAL A 97 -8.18 -0.14 9.90
N GLY A 98 -9.02 -1.04 9.42
CA GLY A 98 -9.10 -1.36 8.00
C GLY A 98 -10.16 -2.40 7.69
N GLU A 99 -10.53 -2.48 6.42
CA GLU A 99 -11.46 -3.49 5.92
C GLU A 99 -10.86 -4.91 5.91
N GLN A 100 -11.73 -5.91 5.79
CA GLN A 100 -11.35 -7.34 5.80
C GLN A 100 -10.13 -7.70 4.95
N PRO A 101 -9.94 -7.16 3.72
CA PRO A 101 -8.75 -7.52 2.94
C PRO A 101 -7.42 -7.13 3.60
N LEU A 102 -7.38 -6.07 4.41
CA LEU A 102 -6.17 -5.70 5.15
C LEU A 102 -5.94 -6.63 6.34
N ILE A 103 -7.01 -7.06 7.00
CA ILE A 103 -6.97 -8.05 8.09
C ILE A 103 -6.45 -9.40 7.56
N ASP A 104 -6.96 -9.84 6.40
CA ASP A 104 -6.54 -11.08 5.74
C ASP A 104 -5.06 -11.02 5.36
N LEU A 105 -4.58 -9.86 4.92
CA LEU A 105 -3.18 -9.65 4.57
C LEU A 105 -2.26 -9.78 5.79
N VAL A 106 -2.64 -9.20 6.93
CA VAL A 106 -1.94 -9.37 8.21
C VAL A 106 -1.85 -10.85 8.59
N ALA A 107 -2.98 -11.56 8.54
CA ALA A 107 -3.02 -12.99 8.88
C ALA A 107 -2.16 -13.83 7.92
N ALA A 108 -2.21 -13.53 6.61
CA ALA A 108 -1.42 -14.23 5.59
C ALA A 108 0.09 -14.07 5.78
N GLN A 109 0.55 -13.00 6.42
CA GLN A 109 1.97 -12.78 6.75
C GLN A 109 2.39 -13.44 8.08
N GLY A 110 1.52 -14.22 8.71
CA GLY A 110 1.81 -14.91 9.96
C GLY A 110 1.76 -14.01 11.21
N LEU A 111 1.12 -12.84 11.09
CA LEU A 111 0.80 -11.95 12.20
C LEU A 111 -0.59 -12.29 12.76
N THR A 112 -0.87 -11.84 13.97
CA THR A 112 -2.16 -12.05 14.63
C THR A 112 -2.97 -10.75 14.61
N PRO A 113 -4.09 -10.67 13.88
CA PRO A 113 -4.99 -9.54 14.02
C PRO A 113 -5.54 -9.47 15.44
N ALA A 114 -5.42 -8.31 16.09
CA ALA A 114 -5.94 -8.10 17.44
C ALA A 114 -7.47 -8.17 17.46
N HIS A 115 -8.05 -8.56 18.59
CA HIS A 115 -9.48 -8.38 18.82
C HIS A 115 -9.84 -6.88 18.87
N ILE A 116 -11.06 -6.55 18.44
CA ILE A 116 -11.51 -5.15 18.30
C ILE A 116 -11.49 -4.35 19.62
N ASP A 117 -11.58 -5.06 20.75
CA ASP A 117 -11.55 -4.48 22.11
C ASP A 117 -10.19 -4.65 22.82
N SER A 118 -9.18 -5.19 22.12
CA SER A 118 -7.84 -5.35 22.69
C SER A 118 -7.04 -4.06 22.59
N GLN A 119 -6.42 -3.65 23.70
CA GLN A 119 -5.40 -2.60 23.73
C GLN A 119 -3.98 -3.18 23.64
N GLU A 120 -3.86 -4.51 23.62
CA GLU A 120 -2.60 -5.22 23.47
C GLU A 120 -2.33 -5.45 21.99
N ALA A 121 -1.44 -4.64 21.42
CA ALA A 121 -0.94 -4.80 20.06
C ALA A 121 0.51 -4.33 19.98
N ASP A 122 1.33 -5.00 19.17
CA ASP A 122 2.69 -4.57 18.84
C ASP A 122 2.66 -3.41 17.82
N ALA A 123 1.64 -3.40 16.96
CA ALA A 123 1.42 -2.36 15.96
C ALA A 123 -0.07 -2.03 15.79
N VAL A 124 -0.34 -0.77 15.46
CA VAL A 124 -1.61 -0.29 14.90
C VAL A 124 -1.39 0.02 13.43
N LEU A 125 -2.11 -0.68 12.55
CA LEU A 125 -2.05 -0.50 11.11
C LEU A 125 -3.34 0.15 10.60
N VAL A 126 -3.22 1.31 9.96
CA VAL A 126 -4.36 2.08 9.43
C VAL A 126 -4.41 2.02 7.91
N GLY A 127 -5.54 1.55 7.40
CA GLY A 127 -5.95 1.61 6.00
C GLY A 127 -7.28 2.35 5.83
N LEU A 128 -7.97 2.10 4.71
CA LEU A 128 -9.36 2.54 4.60
C LEU A 128 -10.25 1.63 5.47
N ASP A 129 -11.09 2.24 6.29
CA ASP A 129 -12.10 1.56 7.09
C ASP A 129 -13.41 2.37 7.05
N ARG A 130 -14.40 1.87 6.30
CA ARG A 130 -15.72 2.52 6.22
C ARG A 130 -16.61 2.24 7.43
N ASP A 131 -16.24 1.26 8.24
CA ASP A 131 -16.88 0.94 9.52
C ASP A 131 -16.07 1.52 10.69
N PHE A 132 -15.30 2.59 10.45
CA PHE A 132 -14.55 3.28 11.49
C PHE A 132 -15.50 3.98 12.45
N ASP A 133 -15.43 3.60 13.73
CA ASP A 133 -16.29 4.10 14.78
C ASP A 133 -15.49 4.56 16.00
N TYR A 134 -16.22 5.02 17.02
CA TYR A 134 -15.61 5.52 18.25
C TYR A 134 -14.87 4.43 19.03
N ALA A 135 -15.33 3.17 18.96
CA ALA A 135 -14.68 2.05 19.65
C ALA A 135 -13.31 1.75 19.02
N LYS A 136 -13.26 1.63 17.68
CA LYS A 136 -12.01 1.46 16.93
C LYS A 136 -11.02 2.60 17.18
N LEU A 137 -11.50 3.85 17.14
CA LEU A 137 -10.67 5.01 17.46
C LEU A 137 -10.09 4.91 18.87
N THR A 138 -10.92 4.57 19.86
CA THR A 138 -10.50 4.47 21.26
C THR A 138 -9.44 3.39 21.46
N CYS A 139 -9.66 2.20 20.90
CA CYS A 139 -8.71 1.09 21.00
C CYS A 139 -7.39 1.40 20.28
N ALA A 140 -7.45 1.88 19.03
CA ALA A 140 -6.26 2.27 18.27
C ALA A 140 -5.45 3.35 18.99
N MET A 141 -6.11 4.41 19.47
CA MET A 141 -5.47 5.48 20.23
C MET A 141 -4.79 4.95 21.50
N ASN A 142 -5.48 4.12 22.28
CA ASN A 142 -4.93 3.58 23.52
C ASN A 142 -3.76 2.63 23.26
N ALA A 143 -3.83 1.77 22.24
CA ALA A 143 -2.72 0.90 21.85
C ALA A 143 -1.48 1.71 21.44
N VAL A 144 -1.65 2.76 20.63
CA VAL A 144 -0.55 3.67 20.26
C VAL A 144 0.05 4.35 21.50
N ARG A 145 -0.79 4.82 22.43
CA ARG A 145 -0.34 5.44 23.71
C ARG A 145 0.37 4.44 24.63
N ALA A 146 0.04 3.16 24.54
CA ALA A 146 0.70 2.08 25.27
C ALA A 146 2.03 1.64 24.63
N GLY A 147 2.39 2.20 23.47
CA GLY A 147 3.69 1.97 22.82
C GLY A 147 3.63 1.11 21.56
N ALA A 148 2.44 0.75 21.07
CA ALA A 148 2.30 0.07 19.78
C ALA A 148 2.87 0.95 18.64
N ALA A 149 3.56 0.33 17.69
CA ALA A 149 4.02 1.02 16.49
C ALA A 149 2.82 1.56 15.70
N PHE A 150 2.83 2.85 15.35
CA PHE A 150 1.73 3.47 14.63
C PHE A 150 2.06 3.59 13.15
N VAL A 151 1.38 2.82 12.30
CA VAL A 151 1.66 2.72 10.86
C VAL A 151 0.39 3.03 10.05
N THR A 152 0.52 3.84 9.00
CA THR A 152 -0.58 4.11 8.05
C THR A 152 -0.17 3.82 6.61
N ILE A 153 -1.09 3.25 5.82
CA ILE A 153 -0.85 2.93 4.42
C ILE A 153 -0.58 4.20 3.60
N ASN A 154 -1.35 5.26 3.81
CA ASN A 154 -1.15 6.57 3.20
C ASN A 154 -1.76 7.68 4.09
N ARG A 155 -1.61 8.94 3.69
CA ARG A 155 -2.21 10.11 4.36
C ARG A 155 -3.24 10.84 3.49
N ASP A 156 -3.82 10.16 2.51
CA ASP A 156 -4.83 10.77 1.64
C ASP A 156 -6.10 11.06 2.46
N PRO A 157 -6.49 12.34 2.66
CA PRO A 157 -7.57 12.69 3.57
C PRO A 157 -8.93 12.31 2.99
N LEU A 158 -9.06 12.24 1.67
CA LEU A 158 -10.30 12.03 0.95
C LEU A 158 -10.16 10.87 -0.03
N LEU A 159 -11.19 10.04 -0.10
CA LEU A 159 -11.36 9.05 -1.15
C LEU A 159 -12.42 9.55 -2.15
N PRO A 160 -12.07 9.75 -3.44
CA PRO A 160 -13.03 10.11 -4.46
C PRO A 160 -14.02 8.96 -4.72
N ILE A 161 -15.31 9.28 -4.79
CA ILE A 161 -16.39 8.37 -5.17
C ILE A 161 -17.28 9.00 -6.25
N GLN A 162 -18.18 8.20 -6.83
CA GLN A 162 -19.20 8.77 -7.72
C GLN A 162 -20.07 9.78 -6.95
N GLY A 163 -20.04 11.04 -7.38
CA GLY A 163 -20.86 12.10 -6.77
C GLY A 163 -20.24 12.82 -5.57
N GLY A 164 -18.98 12.57 -5.22
CA GLY A 164 -18.32 13.34 -4.16
C GLY A 164 -17.07 12.68 -3.57
N PHE A 165 -16.83 12.95 -2.29
CA PHE A 165 -15.72 12.42 -1.52
C PHE A 165 -16.22 11.82 -0.21
N ILE A 166 -15.55 10.77 0.24
CA ILE A 166 -15.70 10.24 1.61
C ILE A 166 -14.36 10.32 2.34
N PRO A 167 -14.33 10.18 3.68
CA PRO A 167 -13.08 10.10 4.43
C PRO A 167 -12.14 9.03 3.86
N GLY A 168 -10.89 9.42 3.61
CA GLY A 168 -9.81 8.52 3.23
C GLY A 168 -9.00 8.04 4.45
N CYS A 169 -8.02 7.18 4.19
CA CYS A 169 -7.10 6.63 5.19
C CYS A 169 -6.43 7.73 6.05
N GLY A 170 -6.06 8.85 5.43
CA GLY A 170 -5.46 9.99 6.12
C GLY A 170 -6.36 10.65 7.16
N THR A 171 -7.69 10.67 6.93
CA THR A 171 -8.63 11.19 7.93
C THR A 171 -8.68 10.29 9.17
N LEU A 172 -8.68 8.97 8.98
CA LEU A 172 -8.70 8.02 10.09
C LEU A 172 -7.40 8.07 10.90
N ALA A 173 -6.26 8.09 10.19
CA ALA A 173 -4.95 8.24 10.80
C ALA A 173 -4.82 9.55 11.59
N ALA A 174 -5.32 10.66 11.05
CA ALA A 174 -5.32 11.95 11.74
C ALA A 174 -6.15 11.96 13.03
N ALA A 175 -7.29 11.25 13.06
CA ALA A 175 -8.08 11.12 14.28
C ALA A 175 -7.33 10.38 15.39
N ILE A 176 -6.63 9.29 15.03
CA ILE A 176 -5.81 8.51 15.96
C ILE A 176 -4.59 9.32 16.41
N GLU A 177 -3.93 10.02 15.50
CA GLU A 177 -2.80 10.93 15.80
C GLU A 177 -3.21 12.02 16.78
N ALA A 178 -4.35 12.68 16.55
CA ALA A 178 -4.85 13.73 17.44
C ALA A 178 -5.17 13.21 18.84
N GLY A 179 -5.76 12.02 18.96
CA GLY A 179 -6.08 11.42 20.25
C GLY A 179 -4.86 10.86 20.99
N SER A 180 -3.91 10.27 20.26
CA SER A 180 -2.74 9.62 20.85
C SER A 180 -1.61 10.59 21.15
N GLY A 181 -1.48 11.67 20.36
CA GLY A 181 -0.36 12.60 20.37
C GLY A 181 0.88 12.09 19.63
N ILE A 182 0.75 10.99 18.88
CA ILE A 182 1.85 10.31 18.19
C ILE A 182 1.55 10.26 16.69
N SER A 183 2.52 10.68 15.87
CA SER A 183 2.39 10.65 14.41
C SER A 183 2.62 9.24 13.85
N PRO A 184 1.88 8.82 12.80
CA PRO A 184 2.10 7.52 12.18
C PRO A 184 3.29 7.55 11.22
N GLU A 185 4.01 6.43 11.17
CA GLU A 185 4.90 6.05 10.07
C GLU A 185 4.05 5.82 8.82
N VAL A 186 4.37 6.50 7.71
CA VAL A 186 3.60 6.39 6.45
C VAL A 186 4.35 5.49 5.48
N VAL A 187 3.67 4.47 4.97
CA VAL A 187 4.29 3.46 4.10
C VAL A 187 4.23 3.88 2.64
N GLY A 188 3.05 4.30 2.20
CA GLY A 188 2.78 4.68 0.83
C GLY A 188 3.50 5.95 0.39
N LYS A 189 3.54 6.15 -0.93
CA LYS A 189 4.13 7.34 -1.55
C LYS A 189 3.45 8.62 -1.03
N PRO A 190 4.17 9.75 -0.94
CA PRO A 190 5.54 9.98 -1.44
C PRO A 190 6.66 9.52 -0.49
N GLU A 191 6.34 8.89 0.64
CA GLU A 191 7.38 8.38 1.54
C GLU A 191 8.22 7.27 0.90
N PRO A 192 9.50 7.13 1.29
CA PRO A 192 10.42 6.21 0.63
C PRO A 192 10.15 4.74 0.95
N MET A 193 9.37 4.43 1.99
CA MET A 193 9.23 3.06 2.51
C MET A 193 8.71 2.09 1.45
N LEU A 194 7.63 2.42 0.72
CA LEU A 194 7.12 1.55 -0.36
C LEU A 194 8.18 1.28 -1.44
N LEU A 195 9.00 2.28 -1.80
CA LEU A 195 10.07 2.09 -2.78
C LEU A 195 11.21 1.23 -2.23
N GLN A 196 11.52 1.38 -0.94
CA GLN A 196 12.54 0.56 -0.26
C GLN A 196 12.11 -0.90 -0.20
N GLU A 197 10.87 -1.19 0.21
CA GLU A 197 10.30 -2.56 0.22
C GLU A 197 10.29 -3.16 -1.20
N ALA A 198 9.94 -2.37 -2.22
CA ALA A 198 9.97 -2.80 -3.61
C ALA A 198 11.39 -3.15 -4.09
N MET A 199 12.39 -2.33 -3.75
CA MET A 199 13.80 -2.61 -4.07
C MET A 199 14.32 -3.84 -3.34
N GLU A 200 13.94 -4.04 -2.09
CA GLU A 200 14.28 -5.25 -1.32
C GLU A 200 13.67 -6.50 -1.97
N GLN A 201 12.39 -6.46 -2.33
CA GLN A 201 11.70 -7.57 -3.03
C GLN A 201 12.38 -7.93 -4.37
N LEU A 202 12.82 -6.91 -5.11
CA LEU A 202 13.45 -7.10 -6.43
C LEU A 202 14.96 -7.35 -6.36
N GLY A 203 15.59 -7.28 -5.17
CA GLY A 203 17.04 -7.31 -5.02
C GLY A 203 17.73 -6.21 -5.84
N SER A 204 17.21 -4.99 -5.77
CA SER A 204 17.68 -3.82 -6.52
C SER A 204 18.26 -2.75 -5.58
N LYS A 205 18.98 -1.78 -6.16
CA LYS A 205 19.58 -0.65 -5.44
C LYS A 205 19.23 0.67 -6.12
N PRO A 206 19.28 1.82 -5.41
CA PRO A 206 18.88 3.12 -5.96
C PRO A 206 19.64 3.55 -7.23
N ASP A 207 20.89 3.14 -7.37
CA ASP A 207 21.76 3.45 -8.51
C ASP A 207 21.39 2.69 -9.80
N CYS A 208 20.55 1.65 -9.71
CA CYS A 208 20.08 0.87 -10.85
C CYS A 208 18.55 0.76 -10.97
N THR A 209 17.81 1.59 -10.23
CA THR A 209 16.34 1.60 -10.11
C THR A 209 15.74 2.95 -10.50
#